data_AF-A0A212F0X5-F1
#
_entry.id   AF-A0A212F0X5-F1
#
_cell.length_a   1.000
_cell.length_b   1.000
_cell.length_c   1.000
_cell.angle_alpha   90.00
_cell.angle_beta   90.00
_cell.angle_gamma   90.00
#
_symmetry.space_group_name_H-M   'P 1'
#
loop_
_entity.id
_entity.type
_entity.pdbx_description
1 polymer ?
#
loop_
_entity_poly.entity_id
_entity_poly.type
_entity_poly.pdbx_seq_one_letter_code
_entity_poly.pdbx_strand_id
1 'polypeptide(L)' 'MEQLIPIVNKLQDAFTQLGVHMQLDLPQIAVVGGQSAGKSSVLENFVGRGNHENLYKFENLTHFL' A
#
# COMPACT_ATOMS: atom_id res chain seq x y z
N MET A 1 6.19 4.39 -18.39
CA MET A 1 5.72 4.45 -16.99
C MET A 1 5.54 3.07 -16.36
N GLU A 2 5.22 2.02 -17.11
CA GLU A 2 5.01 0.66 -16.58
C GLU A 2 6.20 0.07 -15.80
N GLN A 3 7.43 0.47 -16.14
CA GLN A 3 8.63 -0.01 -15.44
C GLN A 3 9.02 0.80 -14.19
N LEU A 4 8.45 1.99 -14.01
CA LEU A 4 8.84 2.88 -12.91
C LEU A 4 8.44 2.28 -11.56
N ILE A 5 7.21 1.76 -11.46
CA ILE A 5 6.69 1.15 -10.23
C ILE A 5 7.55 -0.06 -9.81
N PRO A 6 7.82 -1.06 -10.68
CA PRO A 6 8.71 -2.17 -10.33
C PRO A 6 10.12 -1.76 -9.89
N ILE A 7 10.70 -0.73 -10.53
CA ILE A 7 12.04 -0.25 -10.18
C ILE A 7 12.05 0.43 -8.82
N VAL A 8 11.08 1.31 -8.56
CA VAL A 8 10.93 2.03 -7.30
C VAL A 8 10.68 1.06 -6.14
N ASN A 9 9.88 0.01 -6.35
CA ASN A 9 9.65 -1.01 -5.32
C ASN A 9 10.94 -1.77 -4.96
N LYS A 10 11.69 -2.24 -5.97
CA LYS A 10 12.99 -2.91 -5.74
C LYS A 10 13.98 -2.03 -5.00
N LEU A 11 13.99 -0.74 -5.30
CA LEU A 11 14.83 0.22 -4.62
C LEU A 11 14.43 0.36 -3.15
N GLN A 12 13.14 0.54 -2.85
CA GLN A 12 12.66 0.61 -1.46
C GLN A 12 12.98 -0.66 -0.66
N ASP A 13 12.82 -1.83 -1.27
CA ASP A 13 13.14 -3.11 -0.62
C ASP A 13 14.62 -3.20 -0.26
N ALA A 14 15.51 -2.78 -1.16
CA ALA A 14 16.95 -2.78 -0.92
C ALA A 14 17.35 -1.85 0.23
N PHE A 15 16.77 -0.64 0.30
CA PHE A 15 17.06 0.31 1.39
C PHE A 15 16.47 -0.13 2.73
N THR A 16 15.29 -0.75 2.71
CA THR A 16 14.67 -1.34 3.90
C THR A 16 15.53 -2.46 4.49
N GLN A 17 16.09 -3.34 3.65
CA GLN A 17 17.01 -4.40 4.08
C GLN A 17 18.30 -3.87 4.69
N LEU A 18 18.75 -2.70 4.23
CA LEU A 18 19.93 -2.01 4.76
C LEU A 18 19.64 -1.19 6.04
N GLY A 19 18.38 -1.13 6.48
CA GLY A 19 17.97 -0.29 7.62
C GLY A 19 18.09 1.22 7.33
N VAL A 20 18.22 1.60 6.06
CA VAL A 20 18.36 2.99 5.64
C VAL A 20 16.97 3.51 5.26
N HIS A 21 16.54 4.57 5.92
CA HIS A 21 15.26 5.19 5.62
C HIS A 21 15.37 6.02 4.33
N MET A 22 14.80 5.54 3.23
CA MET A 22 14.65 6.30 2.00
C MET A 22 13.31 7.05 2.03
N GLN A 23 13.35 8.38 2.03
CA GLN A 23 12.16 9.20 1.78
C GLN A 23 11.97 9.37 0.28
N LEU A 24 10.99 8.66 -0.28
CA LEU A 24 10.45 8.94 -1.60
C LEU A 24 9.11 9.66 -1.43
N ASP A 25 8.99 10.86 -1.98
CA ASP A 25 7.73 11.60 -2.02
C ASP A 25 6.82 11.03 -3.11
N LEU A 26 6.25 9.86 -2.82
CA LEU A 26 5.25 9.23 -3.66
C LEU A 26 3.87 9.81 -3.40
N PRO A 27 3.00 9.92 -4.42
CA PRO A 27 1.61 10.31 -4.23
C PRO A 27 0.92 9.39 -3.22
N GLN A 28 0.29 9.97 -2.20
CA GLN A 28 -0.44 9.25 -1.18
C GLN A 28 -1.96 9.34 -1.41
N ILE A 29 -2.67 8.27 -1.07
CA ILE A 29 -4.14 8.22 -1.12
C ILE A 29 -4.64 7.97 0.29
N ALA A 30 -5.52 8.85 0.77
CA ALA A 30 -6.18 8.72 2.05
C ALA A 30 -7.69 8.58 1.86
N VAL A 31 -8.32 7.72 2.66
CA VAL A 31 -9.77 7.51 2.65
C VAL A 31 -10.34 7.93 4.00
N VAL A 32 -11.26 8.89 4.00
CA VAL A 32 -11.88 9.46 5.20
C VAL A 32 -13.39 9.19 5.17
N GLY A 33 -13.96 8.72 6.28
CA GLY A 33 -15.38 8.43 6.40
C GLY A 33 -15.76 7.83 7.75
N GLY A 34 -17.06 7.76 8.04
CA GLY A 34 -17.59 7.22 9.30
C GLY A 34 -17.22 5.75 9.57
N GLN A 35 -17.54 5.27 10.77
CA GLN A 35 -17.46 3.84 11.08
C GLN A 35 -18.31 3.05 10.07
N SER A 36 -17.82 1.90 9.62
CA SER A 36 -18.54 1.01 8.67
C SER A 36 -18.82 1.60 7.28
N ALA A 37 -18.29 2.77 6.91
CA ALA A 37 -18.47 3.38 5.57
C ALA A 37 -17.73 2.63 4.43
N GLY A 38 -17.18 1.44 4.68
CA GLY A 38 -16.48 0.65 3.67
C GLY A 38 -15.09 1.15 3.27
N LYS A 39 -14.40 1.93 4.13
CA LYS A 39 -13.07 2.50 3.85
C LYS A 39 -12.04 1.49 3.32
N SER A 40 -11.96 0.31 3.95
CA SER A 40 -11.06 -0.77 3.53
C SER A 40 -11.45 -1.34 2.17
N SER A 41 -12.75 -1.57 1.94
CA SER A 41 -13.26 -2.06 0.66
C SER A 41 -12.99 -1.08 -0.50
N VAL A 42 -13.02 0.24 -0.23
CA VAL A 42 -12.64 1.26 -1.22
C VAL A 42 -11.16 1.15 -1.57
N LEU A 43 -10.27 0.98 -0.59
CA LEU A 43 -8.83 0.81 -0.83
C LEU A 43 -8.54 -0.50 -1.59
N GLU A 44 -9.19 -1.59 -1.23
CA GLU A 44 -9.05 -2.90 -1.89
C GLU A 44 -9.46 -2.83 -3.37
N ASN A 45 -10.60 -2.20 -3.65
CA ASN A 45 -11.07 -2.02 -5.02
C ASN A 45 -10.17 -1.08 -5.84
N PHE A 46 -9.53 -0.10 -5.19
CA PHE A 46 -8.63 0.85 -5.85
C PHE A 46 -7.27 0.23 -6.23
N VAL A 47 -6.71 -0.62 -5.37
CA VAL A 47 -5.44 -1.32 -5.63
C VAL A 47 -5.58 -2.39 -6.72
N GLY A 48 -6.77 -2.99 -6.85
CA GLY A 48 -7.04 -4.06 -7.81
C GLY A 48 -6.39 -5.39 -7.39
N ARG A 49 -6.95 -6.52 -7.85
CA ARG A 49 -6.50 -7.90 -7.50
C ARG A 49 -5.16 -8.30 -8.15
N GLY A 50 -4.21 -7.37 -8.28
CA GLY A 50 -2.88 -7.62 -8.83
C GLY A 50 -1.87 -7.87 -7.70
N ASN A 51 -1.55 -9.15 -7.48
CA ASN A 51 -0.57 -9.70 -6.52
C ASN A 51 -1.12 -9.95 -5.10
N HIS A 52 -1.34 -11.22 -4.81
CA HIS A 52 -1.84 -11.78 -3.54
C HIS A 52 -1.06 -11.33 -2.30
N GLU A 53 0.19 -10.89 -2.43
CA GLU A 53 1.04 -10.50 -1.29
C GLU A 53 0.63 -9.16 -0.64
N ASN A 54 0.02 -8.24 -1.38
CA ASN A 54 -0.39 -6.93 -0.84
C ASN A 54 -1.74 -6.97 -0.10
N LEU A 55 -2.58 -7.98 -0.34
CA LEU A 55 -3.88 -8.13 0.35
C LEU A 55 -3.73 -8.47 1.84
N TYR A 56 -2.73 -9.29 2.22
CA TYR A 56 -2.52 -9.73 3.60
C TYR A 56 -2.18 -8.58 4.58
N LYS A 57 -1.67 -7.45 4.08
CA LYS A 57 -1.40 -6.26 4.90
C LYS A 57 -2.66 -5.48 5.28
N PHE A 58 -3.71 -5.53 4.46
CA PHE A 58 -4.97 -4.82 4.72
C PHE A 58 -5.92 -5.60 5.63
N GLU A 59 -5.94 -6.93 5.56
CA GLU A 59 -6.79 -7.76 6.43
C GLU A 59 -6.42 -7.67 7.92
N ASN A 60 -5.15 -7.37 8.25
CA ASN A 60 -4.75 -7.19 9.65
C ASN A 60 -5.16 -5.83 10.25
N LEU A 61 -5.68 -4.91 9.43
CA LEU A 61 -6.18 -3.59 9.86
C LEU A 61 -7.71 -3.57 10.05
N THR A 62 -8.46 -4.48 9.44
CA THR A 62 -9.92 -4.56 9.59
C THR A 62 -10.35 -5.10 10.95
N HIS A 63 -9.47 -5.73 11.72
CA HIS A 63 -9.77 -6.16 13.09
C HIS A 63 -9.76 -5.01 14.12
N PHE A 64 -9.33 -3.80 13.74
CA PHE A 64 -9.18 -2.64 14.63
C PHE A 64 -10.05 -1.42 14.26
N LEU A 65 -11.01 -1.56 13.33
CA LEU A 65 -11.99 -0.54 12.95
C LEU A 65 -13.44 -1.03 13.13
#